data_AF-A0A2N2GQS6-F1
#
_entry.id   AF-A0A2N2GQS6-F1
#
_cell.length_a   1.000
_cell.length_b   1.000
_cell.length_c   1.000
_cell.angle_alpha   90.00
_cell.angle_beta   90.00
_cell.angle_gamma   90.00
#
_symmetry.space_group_name_H-M   'P 1'
#
loop_
_entity.id
_entity.type
_entity.pdbx_description
1 polymer ?
#
loop_
_entity_poly.entity_id
_entity_poly.type
_entity_poly.pdbx_seq_one_letter_code
_entity_poly.pdbx_strand_id
1 'polypeptide(L)'
;MLLPLDLAALAWRHSHLTPELALGWRLGRHAHEWLDGLDRVRIAATGHAHTLTALRRLARFPEPGAVVHPTGPRPWDMLFLHEPTGTALKVVCVNRRTTLPLAIRELGNQLDCGDSEITRRYQDGLTALVGEIVTGDLAGFCLVSEIRYRTLAVEKIKLPARCPWCLAAGLSHLVEVDGRIRCPACSGLEPAWLVG
;
A
#
# COMPACT_ATOMS: atom_id res chain seq x y z
N MET A 1 -16.55 -7.39 18.13
CA MET A 1 -16.41 -7.22 16.66
C MET A 1 -16.13 -8.58 16.05
N LEU A 2 -16.91 -8.99 15.05
CA LEU A 2 -16.60 -10.20 14.28
C LEU A 2 -15.58 -9.83 13.20
N LEU A 3 -14.42 -10.48 13.23
CA LEU A 3 -13.37 -10.28 12.22
C LEU A 3 -13.62 -11.20 11.02
N PRO A 4 -13.35 -10.74 9.78
CA PRO A 4 -13.25 -11.62 8.62
C PRO A 4 -12.28 -12.77 8.90
N LEU A 5 -12.66 -13.99 8.51
CA LEU A 5 -11.92 -15.22 8.82
C LEU A 5 -10.47 -15.17 8.32
N ASP A 6 -10.26 -14.59 7.14
CA ASP A 6 -8.95 -14.43 6.52
C ASP A 6 -8.06 -13.43 7.26
N LEU A 7 -8.62 -12.31 7.76
CA LEU A 7 -7.92 -11.38 8.63
C LEU A 7 -7.60 -12.01 9.99
N ALA A 8 -8.53 -12.77 10.58
CA ALA A 8 -8.30 -13.48 11.83
C ALA A 8 -7.17 -14.53 11.69
N ALA A 9 -7.16 -15.28 10.57
CA ALA A 9 -6.10 -16.23 10.27
C ALA A 9 -4.74 -15.55 10.04
N LEU A 10 -4.73 -14.36 9.43
CA LEU A 10 -3.53 -13.55 9.29
C LEU A 10 -3.01 -13.07 10.65
N ALA A 11 -3.89 -12.52 11.50
CA ALA A 11 -3.53 -12.06 12.85
C ALA A 11 -2.96 -13.19 13.71
N TRP A 12 -3.57 -14.38 13.67
CA TRP A 12 -3.07 -15.54 14.42
C TRP A 12 -1.64 -15.93 14.01
N ARG A 13 -1.32 -15.91 12.71
CA ARG A 13 0.05 -16.20 12.22
C ARG A 13 1.08 -15.16 12.62
N HIS A 14 0.66 -13.93 12.88
CA HIS A 14 1.53 -12.84 13.31
C HIS A 14 1.46 -12.58 14.82
N SER A 15 0.80 -13.47 15.57
CA SER A 15 0.61 -13.40 17.03
C SER A 15 -0.23 -12.24 17.55
N HIS A 16 -0.58 -11.26 16.71
CA HIS A 16 -1.37 -10.10 17.10
C HIS A 16 -2.00 -9.40 15.88
N LEU A 17 -3.13 -8.73 16.11
CA LEU A 17 -3.82 -7.89 15.14
C LEU A 17 -3.45 -6.43 15.38
N THR A 18 -2.78 -5.79 14.42
CA THR A 18 -2.47 -4.35 14.49
C THR A 18 -3.27 -3.55 13.48
N PRO A 19 -3.46 -2.23 13.68
CA PRO A 19 -4.09 -1.34 12.70
C PRO A 19 -3.39 -1.42 11.32
N GLU A 20 -2.07 -1.54 11.30
CA GLU A 20 -1.27 -1.61 10.07
C GLU A 20 -1.49 -2.93 9.31
N LEU A 21 -1.66 -4.04 10.04
CA LEU A 21 -2.03 -5.33 9.48
C LEU A 21 -3.44 -5.28 8.88
N ALA A 22 -4.39 -4.72 9.63
CA ALA A 22 -5.77 -4.54 9.19
C ALA A 22 -5.86 -3.63 7.96
N LEU A 23 -5.08 -2.54 7.92
CA LEU A 23 -5.02 -1.60 6.81
C LEU A 23 -4.49 -2.27 5.54
N GLY A 24 -3.37 -2.99 5.64
CA GLY A 24 -2.81 -3.73 4.50
C GLY A 24 -3.77 -4.80 3.98
N TRP A 25 -4.47 -5.50 4.88
CA TRP A 25 -5.50 -6.46 4.49
C TRP A 25 -6.67 -5.78 3.77
N ARG A 26 -7.22 -4.69 4.34
CA ARG A 26 -8.37 -3.98 3.79
C ARG A 26 -8.09 -3.43 2.40
N LEU A 27 -6.93 -2.79 2.22
CA LEU A 27 -6.53 -2.22 0.93
C LEU A 27 -6.21 -3.30 -0.09
N GLY A 28 -5.55 -4.39 0.32
CA GLY A 28 -5.33 -5.53 -0.56
C GLY A 28 -6.63 -6.19 -1.01
N ARG A 29 -7.63 -6.32 -0.12
CA ARG A 29 -8.97 -6.83 -0.46
C ARG A 29 -9.69 -5.93 -1.45
N HIS A 30 -9.65 -4.62 -1.23
CA HIS A 30 -10.24 -3.65 -2.15
C HIS A 30 -9.59 -3.73 -3.55
N ALA A 31 -8.26 -3.76 -3.61
CA ALA A 31 -7.54 -3.90 -4.87
C ALA A 31 -7.85 -5.22 -5.57
N HIS A 32 -7.93 -6.33 -4.83
CA HIS A 32 -8.32 -7.63 -5.36
C HIS A 32 -9.73 -7.59 -5.97
N GLU A 33 -10.70 -6.95 -5.31
CA GLU A 33 -12.07 -6.84 -5.83
C GLU A 33 -12.13 -5.95 -7.07
N TRP A 34 -11.35 -4.86 -7.09
CA TRP A 34 -11.35 -3.91 -8.20
C TRP A 34 -10.61 -4.43 -9.45
N LEU A 35 -9.50 -5.17 -9.25
CA LEU A 35 -8.66 -5.74 -10.32
C LEU A 35 -9.07 -7.16 -10.73
N ASP A 36 -10.14 -7.70 -10.14
CA ASP A 36 -10.58 -9.09 -10.33
C ASP A 36 -9.47 -10.12 -10.02
N GLY A 37 -8.74 -9.86 -8.93
CA GLY A 37 -7.61 -10.69 -8.49
C GLY A 37 -6.29 -9.91 -8.37
N LEU A 38 -5.26 -10.60 -7.87
CA LEU A 38 -3.91 -10.02 -7.66
C LEU A 38 -2.78 -10.79 -8.38
N ASP A 39 -3.11 -11.78 -9.21
CA ASP A 39 -2.12 -12.71 -9.79
C ASP A 39 -1.13 -12.05 -10.76
N ARG A 40 -1.46 -10.87 -11.29
CA ARG A 40 -0.60 -10.07 -12.19
C ARG A 40 -0.48 -8.62 -11.73
N VAL A 41 -0.53 -8.44 -10.41
CA VAL A 41 -0.51 -7.13 -9.78
C VAL A 41 0.80 -6.95 -9.02
N ARG A 42 1.61 -5.98 -9.48
CA ARG A 42 2.76 -5.49 -8.74
C ARG A 42 2.29 -4.48 -7.71
N ILE A 43 2.72 -4.63 -6.47
CA ILE A 43 2.34 -3.84 -5.32
C ILE A 43 3.58 -3.20 -4.73
N ALA A 44 3.55 -1.89 -4.54
CA ALA A 44 4.55 -1.20 -3.76
C ALA A 44 3.87 -0.43 -2.65
N ALA A 45 4.44 -0.48 -1.43
CA ALA A 45 3.84 0.16 -0.27
C ALA A 45 4.89 0.79 0.65
N THR A 46 4.74 2.09 0.91
CA THR A 46 5.45 2.79 1.99
C THR A 46 4.62 2.61 3.26
N GLY A 47 5.09 1.78 4.18
CA GLY A 47 4.34 1.52 5.40
C GLY A 47 5.05 0.56 6.33
N HIS A 48 4.37 0.25 7.45
CA HIS A 48 4.86 -0.68 8.45
C HIS A 48 5.03 -2.10 7.90
N ALA A 49 5.94 -2.88 8.49
CA ALA A 49 6.21 -4.26 8.06
C ALA A 49 4.95 -5.16 8.10
N HIS A 50 4.02 -4.90 9.02
CA HIS A 50 2.75 -5.62 9.10
C HIS A 50 1.83 -5.32 7.90
N THR A 51 1.84 -4.10 7.38
CA THR A 51 1.09 -3.74 6.17
C THR A 51 1.60 -4.52 4.97
N LEU A 52 2.91 -4.54 4.75
CA LEU A 52 3.55 -5.32 3.67
C LEU A 52 3.26 -6.81 3.79
N THR A 53 3.28 -7.32 5.03
CA THR A 53 2.98 -8.72 5.33
C THR A 53 1.54 -9.10 4.96
N ALA A 54 0.56 -8.25 5.30
CA ALA A 54 -0.83 -8.47 4.89
C ALA A 54 -1.00 -8.51 3.37
N LEU A 55 -0.39 -7.55 2.66
CA LEU A 55 -0.42 -7.47 1.20
C LEU A 55 0.21 -8.70 0.55
N ARG A 56 1.38 -9.13 1.03
CA ARG A 56 2.05 -10.36 0.55
C ARG A 56 1.19 -11.60 0.74
N ARG A 57 0.42 -11.67 1.82
CA ARG A 57 -0.45 -12.82 2.07
C ARG A 57 -1.64 -12.87 1.11
N LEU A 58 -2.19 -11.71 0.75
CA LEU A 58 -3.33 -11.59 -0.14
C LEU A 58 -2.95 -11.81 -1.61
N ALA A 59 -1.77 -11.36 -2.02
CA ALA A 59 -1.28 -11.47 -3.38
C ALA A 59 -0.85 -12.90 -3.77
N ARG A 60 -1.59 -13.95 -3.35
CA ARG A 60 -1.25 -15.39 -3.26
C ARG A 60 -0.37 -16.03 -4.35
N PHE A 61 -0.24 -15.44 -5.53
CA PHE A 61 0.68 -15.85 -6.59
C PHE A 61 1.50 -14.69 -7.17
N PRO A 62 2.41 -14.07 -6.41
CA PRO A 62 3.35 -13.17 -7.02
C PRO A 62 4.58 -13.99 -7.41
N GLU A 63 5.03 -13.85 -8.64
CA GLU A 63 6.46 -14.06 -8.87
C GLU A 63 7.27 -13.31 -7.78
N PRO A 64 8.42 -13.84 -7.34
CA PRO A 64 9.29 -13.16 -6.39
C PRO A 64 9.41 -11.66 -6.71
N GLY A 65 9.10 -10.79 -5.74
CA GLY A 65 9.20 -9.34 -5.91
C GLY A 65 7.92 -8.60 -6.34
N ALA A 66 6.74 -9.22 -6.35
CA ALA A 66 5.52 -8.44 -6.61
C ALA A 66 5.10 -7.52 -5.46
N VAL A 67 5.53 -7.74 -4.20
CA VAL A 67 5.26 -6.77 -3.11
C VAL A 67 6.57 -6.20 -2.57
N VAL A 68 6.82 -4.94 -2.85
CA VAL A 68 8.09 -4.27 -2.51
C VAL A 68 7.88 -3.08 -1.58
N HIS A 69 8.91 -2.83 -0.77
CA HIS A 69 9.04 -1.58 -0.03
C HIS A 69 9.89 -0.63 -0.86
N PRO A 70 9.35 0.48 -1.37
CA PRO A 70 10.09 1.41 -2.21
C PRO A 70 11.17 2.11 -1.38
N THR A 71 12.35 2.33 -1.97
CA THR A 71 13.52 2.91 -1.28
C THR A 71 13.59 4.44 -1.35
N GLY A 72 12.66 5.09 -2.06
CA GLY A 72 12.64 6.53 -2.27
C GLY A 72 11.27 7.15 -2.04
N PRO A 73 11.17 8.49 -2.04
CA PRO A 73 9.90 9.17 -1.84
C PRO A 73 8.90 8.78 -2.93
N ARG A 74 7.64 8.61 -2.52
CA ARG A 74 6.53 8.28 -3.41
C ARG A 74 5.36 9.25 -3.17
N PRO A 75 4.60 9.59 -4.21
CA PRO A 75 3.43 10.46 -4.08
C PRO A 75 2.18 9.71 -3.58
N TRP A 76 2.37 8.49 -3.05
CA TRP A 76 1.35 7.55 -2.60
C TRP A 76 1.90 6.71 -1.46
N ASP A 77 0.99 6.12 -0.68
CA ASP A 77 1.32 5.16 0.37
C ASP A 77 1.32 3.72 -0.16
N MET A 78 0.42 3.42 -1.10
CA MET A 78 0.43 2.15 -1.84
C MET A 78 0.12 2.35 -3.32
N LEU A 79 0.70 1.49 -4.16
CA LEU A 79 0.41 1.41 -5.58
C LEU A 79 0.21 -0.04 -5.98
N PHE A 80 -0.92 -0.34 -6.62
CA PHE A 80 -1.24 -1.64 -7.19
C PHE A 80 -1.27 -1.49 -8.71
N LEU A 81 -0.25 -2.00 -9.41
CA LEU A 81 -0.13 -1.96 -10.86
C LEU A 81 -0.51 -3.32 -11.46
N HIS A 82 -1.57 -3.34 -12.25
CA HIS A 82 -1.95 -4.49 -13.07
C HIS A 82 -1.15 -4.49 -14.37
N GLU A 83 -0.16 -5.38 -14.45
CA GLU A 83 0.80 -5.44 -15.56
C GLU A 83 0.16 -5.59 -16.95
N PRO A 84 -0.89 -6.41 -17.16
CA PRO A 84 -1.45 -6.63 -18.49
C PRO A 84 -2.08 -5.38 -19.11
N THR A 85 -2.77 -4.58 -18.29
CA THR A 85 -3.53 -3.42 -18.77
C THR A 85 -2.78 -2.11 -18.58
N GLY A 86 -1.75 -2.10 -17.71
CA GLY A 86 -1.08 -0.90 -17.23
C GLY A 86 -1.95 -0.07 -16.27
N THR A 87 -3.11 -0.57 -15.88
CA THR A 87 -4.00 0.11 -14.94
C THR A 87 -3.40 0.02 -13.54
N ALA A 88 -3.44 1.11 -12.78
CA ALA A 88 -2.97 1.10 -11.40
C ALA A 88 -3.92 1.83 -10.45
N LEU A 89 -4.03 1.27 -9.24
CA LEU A 89 -4.67 1.93 -8.11
C LEU A 89 -3.60 2.56 -7.24
N LYS A 90 -3.68 3.88 -7.15
CA LYS A 90 -2.87 4.69 -6.26
C LYS A 90 -3.68 4.96 -4.98
N VAL A 91 -3.07 4.68 -3.83
CA VAL A 91 -3.69 4.90 -2.52
C VAL A 91 -2.86 5.89 -1.70
N VAL A 92 -3.52 6.89 -1.13
CA VAL A 92 -2.97 7.81 -0.13
C VAL A 92 -3.77 7.67 1.16
N CYS A 93 -3.15 7.20 2.23
CA CYS A 93 -3.76 7.03 3.54
C CYS A 93 -3.81 8.35 4.31
N VAL A 94 -4.94 8.60 4.96
CA VAL A 94 -5.12 9.74 5.86
C VAL A 94 -4.60 9.33 7.23
N ASN A 95 -3.32 9.60 7.49
CA ASN A 95 -2.58 9.09 8.65
C ASN A 95 -3.33 9.21 10.00
N ARG A 96 -4.01 10.34 10.25
CA ARG A 96 -4.80 10.58 11.47
C ARG A 96 -6.00 9.64 11.68
N ARG A 97 -6.41 8.88 10.65
CA ARG A 97 -7.53 7.92 10.68
C ARG A 97 -7.05 6.47 10.59
N THR A 98 -5.75 6.25 10.36
CA THR A 98 -5.15 4.91 10.26
C THR A 98 -4.17 4.63 11.38
N THR A 99 -3.95 5.60 12.28
CA THR A 99 -3.07 5.47 13.44
C THR A 99 -3.84 5.71 14.72
N LEU A 100 -3.36 5.07 15.80
CA LEU A 100 -3.95 5.26 17.12
C LEU A 100 -3.87 6.74 17.52
N PRO A 101 -4.95 7.32 18.07
CA PRO A 101 -4.91 8.65 18.66
C PRO A 101 -3.79 8.74 19.70
N LEU A 102 -3.15 9.91 19.80
CA LEU A 102 -2.02 10.13 20.70
C LEU A 102 -2.33 9.68 22.14
N ALA A 103 -3.49 10.04 22.66
CA ALA A 103 -3.94 9.67 24.00
C ALA A 103 -3.99 8.15 24.23
N ILE A 104 -4.32 7.35 23.20
CA ILE A 104 -4.30 5.88 23.31
C ILE A 104 -2.88 5.35 23.16
N ARG A 105 -2.08 5.93 22.26
CA ARG A 105 -0.67 5.54 22.09
C ARG A 105 0.14 5.71 23.39
N GLU A 106 -0.10 6.79 24.13
CA GLU A 106 0.58 7.07 25.39
C GLU A 106 0.26 6.04 26.49
N LEU A 107 -0.93 5.43 26.47
CA LEU A 107 -1.25 4.31 27.35
C LEU A 107 -0.37 3.09 27.08
N GLY A 108 0.10 2.93 25.82
CA GLY A 108 1.01 1.86 25.43
C GLY A 108 2.29 1.81 26.26
N ASN A 109 2.79 2.98 26.69
CA ASN A 109 4.01 3.09 27.51
C ASN A 109 3.80 2.63 28.96
N GLN A 110 2.55 2.40 29.38
CA GLN A 110 2.18 2.04 30.76
C GLN A 110 1.65 0.60 30.85
N LEU A 111 1.64 -0.15 29.75
CA LEU A 111 1.09 -1.52 29.72
C LEU A 111 1.90 -2.48 30.60
N ASP A 112 3.21 -2.26 30.74
CA ASP A 112 4.09 -3.10 31.57
C ASP A 112 3.81 -2.97 33.07
N CYS A 113 3.08 -1.92 33.49
CA CYS A 113 2.68 -1.73 34.89
C CYS A 113 1.57 -2.69 35.33
N GLY A 114 0.97 -3.45 34.40
CA GLY A 114 -0.06 -4.44 34.72
C GLY A 114 -1.41 -3.84 35.17
N ASP A 115 -1.61 -2.54 34.99
CA ASP A 115 -2.88 -1.88 35.30
C ASP A 115 -3.97 -2.36 34.32
N SER A 116 -4.99 -3.02 34.88
CA SER A 116 -6.10 -3.59 34.12
C SER A 116 -6.96 -2.52 33.43
N GLU A 117 -7.09 -1.32 33.99
CA GLU A 117 -7.86 -0.25 33.39
C GLU A 117 -7.13 0.35 32.19
N ILE A 118 -5.82 0.59 32.34
CA ILE A 118 -4.96 1.07 31.24
C ILE A 118 -4.97 0.06 30.10
N THR A 119 -4.79 -1.22 30.42
CA THR A 119 -4.82 -2.31 29.44
C THR A 119 -6.14 -2.35 28.70
N ARG A 120 -7.27 -2.29 29.43
CA ARG A 120 -8.61 -2.28 28.83
C ARG A 120 -8.80 -1.09 27.91
N ARG A 121 -8.47 0.13 28.35
CA ARG A 121 -8.63 1.36 27.55
C ARG A 121 -7.77 1.33 26.28
N TYR A 122 -6.55 0.82 26.37
CA TYR A 122 -5.67 0.63 25.21
C TYR A 122 -6.28 -0.36 24.22
N GLN A 123 -6.72 -1.53 24.70
CA GLN A 123 -7.34 -2.57 23.89
C GLN A 123 -8.66 -2.10 23.25
N ASP A 124 -9.48 -1.34 23.97
CA ASP A 124 -10.72 -0.74 23.46
C ASP A 124 -10.41 0.21 22.29
N GLY A 125 -9.40 1.09 22.44
CA GLY A 125 -8.97 2.01 21.40
C GLY A 125 -8.39 1.30 20.17
N LEU A 126 -7.56 0.26 20.39
CA LEU A 126 -7.04 -0.60 19.32
C LEU A 126 -8.17 -1.29 18.55
N THR A 127 -9.11 -1.90 19.29
CA THR A 127 -10.25 -2.62 18.72
C THR A 127 -11.15 -1.70 17.92
N ALA A 128 -11.42 -0.49 18.43
CA ALA A 128 -12.22 0.51 17.73
C ALA A 128 -11.57 0.93 16.41
N LEU A 129 -10.26 1.26 16.42
CA LEU A 129 -9.54 1.66 15.21
C LEU A 129 -9.48 0.53 14.17
N VAL A 130 -9.18 -0.69 14.60
CA VAL A 130 -9.18 -1.86 13.71
C VAL A 130 -10.59 -2.07 13.12
N GLY A 131 -11.64 -1.93 13.92
CA GLY A 131 -13.02 -2.00 13.44
C GLY A 131 -13.33 -0.94 12.39
N GLU A 132 -12.94 0.31 12.63
CA GLU A 132 -13.11 1.39 11.66
C GLU A 132 -12.38 1.09 10.34
N ILE A 133 -11.13 0.60 10.40
CA ILE A 133 -10.38 0.23 9.20
C ILE A 133 -11.06 -0.92 8.44
N VAL A 134 -11.53 -1.95 9.16
CA VAL A 134 -12.09 -3.16 8.54
C VAL A 134 -13.47 -2.92 7.94
N THR A 135 -14.36 -2.23 8.68
CA THR A 135 -15.77 -2.10 8.31
C THR A 135 -16.15 -0.71 7.81
N GLY A 136 -15.33 0.31 8.08
CA GLY A 136 -15.60 1.67 7.67
C GLY A 136 -15.53 1.87 6.16
N ASP A 137 -16.08 3.01 5.73
CA ASP A 137 -15.96 3.46 4.35
C ASP A 137 -14.51 3.79 4.03
N LEU A 138 -14.04 3.26 2.91
CA LEU A 138 -12.66 3.38 2.47
C LEU A 138 -12.28 4.85 2.18
N ALA A 139 -13.21 5.62 1.62
CA ALA A 139 -13.05 7.05 1.39
C ALA A 139 -12.91 7.84 2.70
N GLY A 140 -13.31 7.25 3.82
CA GLY A 140 -13.12 7.79 5.16
C GLY A 140 -11.64 7.92 5.52
N PHE A 141 -10.78 6.97 5.18
CA PHE A 141 -9.39 6.96 5.67
C PHE A 141 -8.34 6.84 4.57
N CYS A 142 -8.73 6.79 3.31
CA CYS A 142 -7.79 6.90 2.20
C CYS A 142 -8.42 7.55 0.97
N LEU A 143 -7.56 8.12 0.13
CA LEU A 143 -7.88 8.55 -1.22
C LEU A 143 -7.38 7.47 -2.18
N VAL A 144 -8.31 6.86 -2.91
CA VAL A 144 -8.01 5.89 -3.96
C VAL A 144 -8.24 6.56 -5.31
N SER A 145 -7.25 6.49 -6.18
CA SER A 145 -7.33 7.03 -7.54
C SER A 145 -6.80 6.02 -8.55
N GLU A 146 -7.57 5.80 -9.61
CA GLU A 146 -7.11 5.06 -10.78
C GLU A 146 -6.20 5.93 -11.63
N ILE A 147 -5.10 5.35 -12.09
CA ILE A 147 -4.20 5.94 -13.08
C ILE A 147 -3.80 4.88 -14.11
N ARG A 148 -3.47 5.31 -15.32
CA ARG A 148 -2.99 4.39 -16.36
C ARG A 148 -1.53 4.64 -16.69
N TYR A 149 -0.73 3.59 -16.58
CA TYR A 149 0.66 3.56 -16.98
C TYR A 149 0.82 2.96 -18.37
N ARG A 150 1.67 3.59 -19.18
CA ARG A 150 2.12 3.04 -20.46
C ARG A 150 3.62 3.17 -20.57
N THR A 151 4.31 2.05 -20.67
CA THR A 151 5.74 2.04 -20.98
C THR A 151 5.95 2.47 -22.43
N LEU A 152 6.81 3.47 -22.62
CA LEU A 152 7.15 3.96 -23.96
C LEU A 152 8.30 3.12 -24.52
N ALA A 153 8.07 2.46 -25.65
CA ALA A 153 9.09 1.66 -26.32
C ALA A 153 10.21 2.55 -26.88
N VAL A 154 11.46 2.17 -26.60
CA VAL A 154 12.67 2.88 -27.05
C VAL A 154 12.76 2.95 -28.58
N GLU A 155 12.21 1.96 -29.27
CA GLU A 155 12.40 1.80 -30.72
C GLU A 155 11.53 2.72 -31.60
N LYS A 156 10.48 3.36 -31.04
CA LYS A 156 9.52 4.16 -31.85
C LYS A 156 9.47 5.65 -31.52
N ILE A 157 10.13 6.09 -30.46
CA ILE A 157 10.10 7.49 -30.01
C ILE A 157 11.55 7.93 -29.78
N LYS A 158 11.95 9.08 -30.32
CA LYS A 158 13.16 9.78 -29.85
C LYS A 158 12.93 10.13 -28.38
N LEU A 159 13.26 9.21 -27.47
CA LEU A 159 13.09 9.44 -26.05
C LEU A 159 13.93 10.68 -25.68
N PRO A 160 13.37 11.65 -24.95
CA PRO A 160 14.16 12.78 -24.48
C PRO A 160 15.36 12.28 -23.68
N ALA A 161 16.53 12.88 -23.90
CA ALA A 161 17.77 12.51 -23.22
C ALA A 161 17.70 12.67 -21.69
N ARG A 162 16.69 13.38 -21.19
CA ARG A 162 16.44 13.67 -19.79
C ARG A 162 14.96 13.58 -19.45
N CYS A 163 14.65 13.29 -18.20
CA CYS A 163 13.29 13.35 -17.68
C CYS A 163 12.76 14.80 -17.80
N PRO A 164 11.57 15.04 -18.37
CA PRO A 164 11.00 16.39 -18.45
C PRO A 164 10.68 17.02 -17.07
N TRP A 165 10.66 16.23 -16.00
CA TRP A 165 10.23 16.65 -14.67
C TRP A 165 11.40 16.85 -13.70
N CYS A 166 12.31 15.87 -13.60
CA CYS A 166 13.46 15.92 -12.70
C CYS A 166 14.80 16.14 -13.40
N LEU A 167 14.82 16.24 -14.74
CA LEU A 167 16.02 16.39 -15.56
C LEU A 167 17.06 15.27 -15.43
N ALA A 168 16.72 14.15 -14.76
CA ALA A 168 17.59 12.97 -14.68
C ALA A 168 17.95 12.47 -16.08
N ALA A 169 19.24 12.24 -16.31
CA ALA A 169 19.79 11.69 -17.55
C ALA A 169 19.96 10.16 -17.45
N GLY A 170 20.31 9.51 -18.56
CA GLY A 170 20.61 8.07 -18.59
C GLY A 170 19.39 7.18 -18.31
N LEU A 171 18.21 7.63 -18.77
CA LEU A 171 16.96 6.90 -18.56
C LEU A 171 16.89 5.67 -19.47
N SER A 172 16.76 4.49 -18.88
CA SER A 172 16.51 3.25 -19.62
C SER A 172 15.06 3.16 -20.13
N HIS A 173 14.12 3.76 -19.40
CA HIS A 173 12.69 3.74 -19.73
C HIS A 173 12.03 5.09 -19.44
N LEU A 174 11.01 5.41 -20.23
CA LEU A 174 10.02 6.43 -19.91
C LEU A 174 8.64 5.80 -19.84
N VAL A 175 7.82 6.39 -18.98
CA VAL A 175 6.42 6.00 -18.83
C VAL A 175 5.54 7.21 -19.08
N GLU A 176 4.42 6.98 -19.74
CA GLU A 176 3.32 7.93 -19.83
C GLU A 176 2.32 7.59 -18.72
N VAL A 177 1.97 8.60 -17.93
CA VAL A 177 0.94 8.52 -16.87
C VAL A 177 -0.04 9.67 -17.09
N ASP A 178 -1.30 9.34 -17.37
CA ASP A 178 -2.36 10.31 -17.63
C ASP A 178 -1.94 11.40 -18.65
N GLY A 179 -1.33 10.98 -19.77
CA GLY A 179 -0.86 11.88 -20.82
C GLY A 179 0.45 12.60 -20.53
N ARG A 180 1.11 12.34 -19.41
CA ARG A 180 2.37 12.99 -19.01
C ARG A 180 3.54 12.01 -19.06
N ILE A 181 4.56 12.34 -19.84
CA ILE A 181 5.79 11.54 -19.95
C ILE A 181 6.73 11.85 -18.79
N ARG A 182 7.15 10.81 -18.06
CA ARG A 182 8.01 10.90 -16.87
C ARG A 182 8.98 9.73 -16.81
N CYS A 183 10.07 9.91 -16.06
CA CYS A 183 10.88 8.77 -15.64
C CYS A 183 10.12 7.92 -14.59
N PRO A 184 10.52 6.65 -14.38
CA PRO A 184 9.84 5.75 -13.45
C PRO A 184 9.77 6.33 -12.04
N ALA A 185 10.88 6.87 -11.53
CA ALA A 185 10.94 7.51 -10.22
C ALA A 185 9.93 8.67 -10.06
N CYS A 186 9.84 9.58 -11.04
CA CYS A 186 8.87 10.69 -11.02
C CYS A 186 7.42 10.24 -11.18
N SER A 187 7.21 9.09 -11.82
CA SER A 187 5.90 8.47 -11.96
C SER A 187 5.46 7.73 -10.69
N GLY A 188 6.39 7.51 -9.77
CA GLY A 188 6.22 6.68 -8.58
C GLY A 188 6.38 5.18 -8.86
N LEU A 189 6.53 4.72 -10.09
CA LEU A 189 6.80 3.31 -10.38
C LEU A 189 8.17 2.86 -9.90
N GLU A 190 8.25 1.59 -9.52
CA GLU A 190 9.52 0.94 -9.25
C GLU A 190 10.26 0.67 -10.56
N PRO A 191 11.51 1.20 -10.71
CA PRO A 191 12.26 1.01 -11.94
C PRO A 191 12.46 -0.46 -12.32
N ALA A 192 12.57 -1.34 -11.32
CA ALA A 192 12.74 -2.78 -11.52
C ALA A 192 11.55 -3.46 -12.20
N TRP A 193 10.35 -2.87 -12.18
CA TRP A 193 9.16 -3.43 -12.84
C TRP A 193 9.13 -3.18 -14.36
N LEU A 194 10.04 -2.35 -14.86
CA LEU A 194 10.09 -1.99 -16.28
C LEU A 194 11.15 -2.79 -17.05
N VAL A 195 11.93 -3.62 -16.35
CA VAL A 195 12.92 -4.51 -16.93
C VAL A 195 12.23 -5.86 -17.17
N GLY A 196 11.81 -6.09 -18.41
CA GLY A 196 11.33 -7.38 -18.91
C GLY A 196 12.41 -8.09 -19.71
#